data_AF-A0A1G5GEA4-F1
#
_entry.id   AF-A0A1G5GEA4-F1
#
_cell.length_a   1.000
_cell.length_b   1.000
_cell.length_c   1.000
_cell.angle_alpha   90.00
_cell.angle_beta   90.00
_cell.angle_gamma   90.00
#
_symmetry.space_group_name_H-M   'P 1'
#
loop_
_entity.id
_entity.type
_entity.pdbx_description
1 polymer ?
#
loop_
_entity_poly.entity_id
_entity_poly.type
_entity_poly.pdbx_seq_one_letter_code
_entity_poly.pdbx_strand_id
1 'polypeptide(L)'
;MFFGVEDLKTDEIFLKLTKTCEEQPEKRWLPAYYLDICLVDGTTIGNCDLRIGHNDKTYIGGNIGYEIDEPYRGHHYAAKACKLLFQQAKKHGLDYLIITCDPANVASYKTCEYAGGIFIETANIPEDNEMYAEGKRKVKIYRFDI
;
A
#
# COMPACT_ATOMS: atom_id res chain seq x y z
N MET A 1 -4.01 -18.27 -4.11
CA MET A 1 -2.70 -18.87 -3.73
C MET A 1 -1.71 -17.75 -3.53
N PHE A 2 -0.99 -17.73 -2.40
CA PHE A 2 0.01 -16.70 -2.10
C PHE A 2 1.42 -17.16 -2.52
N PHE A 3 2.17 -16.28 -3.18
CA PHE A 3 3.59 -16.47 -3.46
C PHE A 3 4.47 -16.14 -2.25
N GLY A 4 5.64 -16.77 -2.18
CA GLY A 4 6.70 -16.47 -1.22
C GLY A 4 7.16 -15.00 -1.30
N VAL A 5 7.72 -14.52 -0.19
CA VAL A 5 8.12 -13.12 0.02
C VAL A 5 9.61 -12.97 0.34
N GLU A 6 10.41 -14.03 0.17
CA GLU A 6 11.81 -14.11 0.59
C GLU A 6 12.74 -13.15 -0.19
N ASP A 7 12.27 -12.71 -1.35
CA ASP A 7 12.92 -11.75 -2.24
C ASP A 7 12.50 -10.29 -1.97
N LEU A 8 11.56 -10.04 -1.05
CA LEU A 8 11.11 -8.69 -0.70
C LEU A 8 12.11 -8.00 0.24
N LYS A 9 13.29 -7.68 -0.31
CA LYS A 9 14.38 -7.05 0.43
C LYS A 9 15.24 -6.12 -0.43
N THR A 10 15.90 -5.20 0.26
CA THR A 10 16.93 -4.28 -0.24
C THR A 10 18.17 -4.42 0.63
N ASP A 11 19.17 -3.56 0.42
CA ASP A 11 20.32 -3.40 1.30
C ASP A 11 19.98 -2.73 2.65
N GLU A 12 18.83 -2.06 2.76
CA GLU A 12 18.42 -1.34 3.97
C GLU A 12 17.27 -1.98 4.74
N ILE A 13 16.27 -2.51 4.02
CA ILE A 13 15.05 -3.10 4.60
C ILE A 13 14.67 -4.43 3.97
N PHE A 14 13.89 -5.23 4.70
CA PHE A 14 13.14 -6.37 4.17
C PHE A 14 11.70 -6.36 4.68
N LEU A 15 10.79 -6.98 3.93
CA LEU A 15 9.40 -7.15 4.31
C LEU A 15 9.19 -8.54 4.89
N LYS A 16 8.78 -8.60 6.16
CA LYS A 16 8.54 -9.86 6.87
C LYS A 16 7.06 -10.17 6.81
N LEU A 17 6.67 -11.28 6.18
CA LEU A 17 5.27 -11.71 6.15
C LEU A 17 4.77 -12.02 7.56
N THR A 18 3.73 -11.30 7.98
CA THR A 18 3.09 -11.50 9.29
C THR A 18 1.85 -12.37 9.13
N LYS A 19 1.02 -12.11 8.11
CA LYS A 19 -0.13 -12.95 7.76
C LYS A 19 -0.57 -12.76 6.32
N THR A 20 -1.28 -13.75 5.80
CA THR A 20 -2.09 -13.63 4.59
C THR A 20 -3.56 -13.79 4.94
N CYS A 21 -4.43 -13.13 4.19
CA CYS A 21 -5.88 -13.27 4.31
C CYS A 21 -6.43 -13.60 2.94
N GLU A 22 -7.13 -14.72 2.80
CA GLU A 22 -7.88 -15.04 1.57
C GLU A 22 -9.02 -14.03 1.37
N GLU A 23 -9.61 -14.04 0.16
CA GLU A 23 -10.77 -13.21 -0.14
C GLU A 23 -11.96 -13.49 0.81
N GLN A 24 -12.72 -12.45 1.14
CA GLN A 24 -14.00 -12.55 1.85
C GLN A 24 -15.06 -11.83 1.00
N PRO A 25 -15.71 -12.55 0.06
CA PRO A 25 -16.65 -11.96 -0.89
C PRO A 25 -17.81 -11.22 -0.21
N GLU A 26 -18.31 -11.72 0.92
CA GLU A 26 -19.40 -11.13 1.70
C GLU A 26 -19.05 -9.75 2.26
N LYS A 27 -17.76 -9.49 2.51
CA LYS A 27 -17.24 -8.17 2.92
C LYS A 27 -16.61 -7.39 1.77
N ARG A 28 -16.60 -7.95 0.56
CA ARG A 28 -15.86 -7.46 -0.61
C ARG A 28 -14.37 -7.24 -0.31
N TRP A 29 -13.78 -8.09 0.52
CA TRP A 29 -12.34 -8.04 0.78
C TRP A 29 -11.59 -8.91 -0.23
N LEU A 30 -10.52 -8.35 -0.77
CA LEU A 30 -9.60 -9.05 -1.66
C LEU A 30 -8.58 -9.87 -0.84
N PRO A 31 -7.92 -10.86 -1.47
CA PRO A 31 -6.79 -11.51 -0.85
C PRO A 31 -5.71 -10.48 -0.52
N ALA A 32 -5.10 -10.57 0.66
CA ALA A 32 -4.15 -9.57 1.13
C ALA A 32 -2.94 -10.17 1.85
N TYR A 33 -1.79 -9.54 1.63
CA TYR A 33 -0.59 -9.72 2.43
C TYR A 33 -0.53 -8.65 3.51
N TYR A 34 -0.12 -9.02 4.72
CA TYR A 34 0.24 -8.09 5.78
C TYR A 34 1.66 -8.39 6.21
N LEU A 35 2.52 -7.38 6.16
CA LEU A 35 3.95 -7.51 6.39
C LEU A 35 4.45 -6.44 7.36
N ASP A 36 5.44 -6.81 8.16
CA ASP A 36 6.23 -5.86 8.91
C ASP A 36 7.35 -5.32 8.00
N ILE A 37 7.65 -4.03 8.13
CA ILE A 37 8.82 -3.41 7.50
C ILE A 37 9.96 -3.50 8.52
N CYS A 38 11.01 -4.24 8.19
CA CYS A 38 12.15 -4.46 9.09
C CYS A 38 13.44 -3.89 8.49
N LEU A 39 14.30 -3.31 9.33
CA LEU A 39 15.71 -3.06 9.00
C LEU A 39 16.47 -4.39 8.89
N VAL A 40 17.61 -4.38 8.20
CA VAL A 40 18.46 -5.59 8.02
C VAL A 40 18.94 -6.24 9.32
N ASP A 41 18.99 -5.48 10.42
CA ASP A 41 19.32 -6.00 11.76
C ASP A 41 18.14 -6.70 12.46
N GLY A 42 16.97 -6.71 11.84
CA GLY A 42 15.74 -7.34 12.34
C GLY A 42 14.82 -6.38 13.10
N THR A 43 15.17 -5.11 13.26
CA THR A 43 14.32 -4.11 13.92
C THR A 43 13.09 -3.81 13.09
N THR A 44 11.89 -4.03 13.62
CA THR A 44 10.64 -3.60 12.99
C THR A 44 10.48 -2.08 13.12
N ILE A 45 10.21 -1.41 12.00
CA ILE A 45 10.15 0.06 11.89
C ILE A 45 8.82 0.56 11.31
N GLY A 46 7.87 -0.34 11.12
CA GLY A 46 6.57 -0.05 10.53
C GLY A 46 5.90 -1.29 9.97
N ASN A 47 4.81 -1.09 9.26
CA ASN A 47 4.04 -2.15 8.62
C ASN A 47 3.58 -1.73 7.23
N CYS A 48 3.24 -2.72 6.41
CA CYS A 48 2.56 -2.50 5.14
C CYS A 48 1.67 -3.68 4.79
N ASP A 49 0.76 -3.43 3.87
CA ASP A 49 -0.12 -4.45 3.36
C ASP A 49 -0.35 -4.27 1.85
N LEU A 50 -0.64 -5.39 1.18
CA LEU A 50 -0.88 -5.44 -0.26
C LEU A 50 -2.15 -6.25 -0.53
N ARG A 51 -3.16 -5.58 -1.09
CA ARG A 51 -4.41 -6.19 -1.56
C ARG A 51 -4.29 -6.58 -3.03
N ILE A 52 -4.60 -7.83 -3.36
CA ILE A 52 -4.44 -8.43 -4.68
C ILE A 52 -5.75 -8.35 -5.46
N GLY A 53 -5.78 -7.55 -6.52
CA GLY A 53 -6.94 -7.32 -7.37
C GLY A 53 -7.48 -5.90 -7.27
N HIS A 54 -8.66 -5.66 -7.88
CA HIS A 54 -9.30 -4.34 -7.90
C HIS A 54 -10.79 -4.48 -7.64
N ASN A 55 -11.31 -3.62 -6.77
CA ASN A 55 -12.73 -3.40 -6.53
C ASN A 55 -12.94 -1.98 -5.97
N ASP A 56 -14.19 -1.62 -5.67
CA ASP A 56 -14.53 -0.28 -5.16
C ASP A 56 -13.77 0.10 -3.87
N LYS A 57 -13.54 -0.88 -2.97
CA LYS A 57 -12.80 -0.65 -1.72
C LYS A 57 -11.34 -0.35 -1.99
N THR A 58 -10.70 -1.10 -2.88
CA THR A 58 -9.31 -0.90 -3.28
C THR A 58 -9.13 0.35 -4.13
N TYR A 59 -10.15 0.79 -4.86
CA TYR A 59 -10.11 2.06 -5.59
C TYR A 59 -10.01 3.27 -4.63
N ILE A 60 -10.73 3.22 -3.49
CA ILE A 60 -10.72 4.30 -2.48
C ILE A 60 -9.61 4.14 -1.44
N GLY A 61 -9.34 2.92 -0.98
CA GLY A 61 -8.36 2.63 0.07
C GLY A 61 -6.97 2.27 -0.44
N GLY A 62 -6.80 2.12 -1.76
CA GLY A 62 -5.58 1.67 -2.39
C GLY A 62 -5.34 0.16 -2.30
N ASN A 63 -4.48 -0.31 -3.20
CA ASN A 63 -3.90 -1.65 -3.16
C ASN A 63 -2.83 -1.78 -2.06
N ILE A 64 -2.16 -0.68 -1.72
CA ILE A 64 -1.09 -0.68 -0.71
C ILE A 64 -1.47 0.22 0.45
N GLY A 65 -1.40 -0.33 1.66
CA GLY A 65 -1.32 0.42 2.91
C GLY A 65 0.09 0.37 3.48
N TYR A 66 0.54 1.44 4.13
CA TYR A 66 1.80 1.45 4.86
C TYR A 66 1.77 2.46 6.00
N GLU A 67 2.58 2.17 7.02
CA GLU A 67 2.89 3.08 8.10
C GLU A 67 4.35 2.90 8.52
N ILE A 68 5.06 4.01 8.72
CA ILE A 68 6.42 4.03 9.27
C ILE A 68 6.33 4.66 10.66
N ASP A 69 6.90 3.97 11.64
CA ASP A 69 6.95 4.44 13.02
C ASP A 69 7.68 5.77 13.11
N GLU A 70 7.20 6.67 13.97
CA GLU A 70 7.69 8.06 14.06
C GLU A 70 9.22 8.23 14.08
N PRO A 71 9.99 7.43 14.85
CA PRO A 71 11.44 7.56 14.91
C PRO A 71 12.17 7.26 13.59
N TYR A 72 11.52 6.54 12.67
CA TYR A 72 12.14 6.06 11.42
C TYR A 72 11.64 6.80 10.17
N ARG A 73 10.71 7.76 10.31
CA ARG A 73 10.24 8.61 9.22
C ARG A 73 11.38 9.46 8.63
N GLY A 74 11.22 9.93 7.39
CA GLY A 74 12.22 10.77 6.71
C GLY A 74 13.33 10.01 5.94
N HIS A 75 13.38 8.68 6.03
CA HIS A 75 14.40 7.84 5.37
C HIS A 75 13.92 7.13 4.09
N HIS A 76 12.73 7.52 3.61
CA HIS A 76 12.09 6.93 2.42
C HIS A 76 11.77 5.42 2.52
N TYR A 77 11.71 4.84 3.72
CA TYR A 77 11.39 3.42 3.91
C TYR A 77 10.01 3.02 3.34
N ALA A 78 9.00 3.88 3.47
CA ALA A 78 7.69 3.64 2.84
C ALA A 78 7.79 3.47 1.31
N ALA A 79 8.56 4.35 0.64
CA ALA A 79 8.75 4.27 -0.81
C ALA A 79 9.52 3.01 -1.22
N LYS A 80 10.51 2.60 -0.43
CA LYS A 80 11.24 1.33 -0.63
C LYS A 80 10.31 0.12 -0.46
N ALA A 81 9.48 0.11 0.59
CA ALA A 81 8.48 -0.92 0.83
C ALA A 81 7.47 -1.02 -0.33
N CYS A 82 6.94 0.10 -0.82
CA CYS A 82 6.05 0.12 -1.98
C CYS A 82 6.68 -0.53 -3.22
N LYS A 83 7.95 -0.22 -3.52
CA LYS A 83 8.66 -0.83 -4.67
C LYS A 83 8.79 -2.34 -4.53
N LEU A 84 9.04 -2.85 -3.33
CA LEU A 84 9.05 -4.31 -3.06
C LEU A 84 7.65 -4.90 -3.26
N LEU A 85 6.60 -4.23 -2.77
CA LEU A 85 5.22 -4.66 -2.98
C LEU A 85 4.80 -4.65 -4.45
N PHE A 86 5.35 -3.75 -5.28
CA PHE A 86 5.13 -3.76 -6.74
C PHE A 86 5.65 -5.07 -7.34
N GLN A 87 6.84 -5.52 -6.92
CA GLN A 87 7.38 -6.81 -7.37
C GLN A 87 6.46 -7.96 -6.97
N GLN A 88 5.92 -7.93 -5.75
CA GLN A 88 4.97 -8.95 -5.30
C GLN A 88 3.66 -8.93 -6.08
N ALA A 89 3.13 -7.74 -6.37
CA ALA A 89 1.92 -7.57 -7.17
C ALA A 89 2.08 -8.12 -8.60
N LYS A 90 3.24 -7.91 -9.22
CA LYS A 90 3.56 -8.48 -10.55
C LYS A 90 3.51 -10.01 -10.57
N LYS A 91 3.92 -10.68 -9.50
CA LYS A 91 3.83 -12.15 -9.41
C LYS A 91 2.39 -12.64 -9.50
N HIS A 92 1.43 -11.82 -9.05
CA HIS A 92 -0.01 -12.08 -9.18
C HIS A 92 -0.62 -11.65 -10.52
N GLY A 93 0.19 -11.18 -11.47
CA GLY A 93 -0.28 -10.74 -12.78
C GLY A 93 -1.05 -9.42 -12.76
N LEU A 94 -0.83 -8.58 -11.75
CA LEU A 94 -1.36 -7.23 -11.74
C LEU A 94 -0.52 -6.33 -12.66
N ASP A 95 -1.18 -5.66 -13.60
CA ASP A 95 -0.55 -4.69 -14.52
C ASP A 95 -0.42 -3.29 -13.90
N TYR A 96 -1.22 -3.01 -12.87
CA TYR A 96 -1.22 -1.72 -12.19
C TYR A 96 -1.63 -1.85 -10.72
N LEU A 97 -1.33 -0.80 -9.95
CA LEU A 97 -1.77 -0.64 -8.58
C LEU A 97 -2.36 0.75 -8.37
N ILE A 98 -3.33 0.82 -7.45
CA ILE A 98 -3.85 2.08 -6.94
C ILE A 98 -3.16 2.41 -5.62
N ILE A 99 -2.65 3.63 -5.51
CA ILE A 99 -2.21 4.21 -4.24
C ILE A 99 -3.04 5.45 -4.00
N THR A 100 -3.57 5.57 -2.80
CA THR A 100 -4.40 6.71 -2.40
C THR A 100 -3.72 7.50 -1.29
N CYS A 101 -3.81 8.81 -1.35
CA CYS A 101 -3.27 9.69 -0.32
C CYS A 101 -4.26 10.79 0.06
N ASP A 102 -4.11 11.33 1.26
CA ASP A 102 -4.88 12.48 1.72
C ASP A 102 -4.59 13.72 0.82
N PRO A 103 -5.61 14.39 0.26
CA PRO A 103 -5.44 15.61 -0.52
C PRO A 103 -4.75 16.76 0.25
N ALA A 104 -4.87 16.79 1.58
CA ALA A 104 -4.19 17.77 2.44
C ALA A 104 -2.70 17.44 2.62
N ASN A 105 -2.27 16.21 2.33
CA ASN A 105 -0.87 15.80 2.46
C ASN A 105 -0.09 16.05 1.16
N VAL A 106 0.36 17.30 1.01
CA VAL A 106 1.14 17.77 -0.16
C VAL A 106 2.40 16.96 -0.41
N ALA A 107 3.09 16.54 0.65
CA ALA A 107 4.31 15.75 0.53
C ALA A 107 4.04 14.37 -0.08
N SER A 108 2.98 13.69 0.37
CA SER A 108 2.62 12.35 -0.14
C SER A 108 2.21 12.38 -1.60
N TYR A 109 1.34 13.31 -2.00
CA TYR A 109 0.85 13.30 -3.39
C TYR A 109 1.95 13.73 -4.38
N LYS A 110 2.83 14.68 -4.01
CA LYS A 110 4.02 15.00 -4.81
C LYS A 110 4.99 13.83 -4.90
N THR A 111 5.13 13.06 -3.83
CA THR A 111 5.94 11.83 -3.84
C THR A 111 5.35 10.79 -4.78
N CYS A 112 4.02 10.63 -4.82
CA CYS A 112 3.37 9.73 -5.75
C CYS A 112 3.64 10.14 -7.20
N GLU A 113 3.49 11.42 -7.53
CA GLU A 113 3.77 11.97 -8.87
C GLU A 113 5.24 11.76 -9.26
N TYR A 114 6.17 12.08 -8.36
CA TYR A 114 7.60 11.89 -8.61
C TYR A 114 7.99 10.41 -8.79
N ALA A 115 7.30 9.51 -8.09
CA ALA A 115 7.50 8.06 -8.20
C ALA A 115 6.89 7.45 -9.48
N GLY A 116 6.30 8.26 -10.37
CA GLY A 116 5.69 7.81 -11.62
C GLY A 116 4.19 7.50 -11.50
N GLY A 117 3.55 7.85 -10.39
CA GLY A 117 2.12 7.70 -10.21
C GLY A 117 1.34 8.66 -11.11
N ILE A 118 0.44 8.11 -11.92
CA ILE A 118 -0.47 8.86 -12.78
C ILE A 118 -1.65 9.31 -11.91
N PHE A 119 -1.81 10.63 -11.73
CA PHE A 119 -2.97 11.18 -11.04
C PHE A 119 -4.24 10.88 -11.83
N ILE A 120 -5.22 10.25 -11.17
CA ILE A 120 -6.51 9.91 -11.77
C ILE A 120 -7.54 10.97 -11.39
N GLU A 121 -7.84 11.09 -10.10
CA GLU A 121 -8.83 12.04 -9.60
C GLU A 121 -8.70 12.31 -8.09
N THR A 122 -9.51 13.24 -7.59
CA THR A 122 -9.79 13.37 -6.16
C THR A 122 -11.21 12.91 -5.89
N ALA A 123 -11.36 11.71 -5.32
CA ALA A 123 -12.66 11.08 -5.06
C ALA A 123 -13.17 11.41 -3.65
N ASN A 124 -14.49 11.43 -3.49
CA ASN A 124 -15.12 11.44 -2.17
C ASN A 124 -15.07 10.03 -1.58
N ILE A 125 -14.77 9.93 -0.30
CA ILE A 125 -14.80 8.65 0.43
C ILE A 125 -16.27 8.33 0.74
N PRO A 126 -16.78 7.14 0.37
CA PRO A 126 -18.12 6.70 0.73
C PRO A 126 -18.35 6.66 2.25
N GLU A 127 -19.57 6.96 2.72
CA GLU A 127 -19.87 7.00 4.17
C GLU A 127 -19.76 5.64 4.86
N ASP A 128 -19.93 4.56 4.10
CA ASP A 128 -19.78 3.17 4.56
C ASP A 128 -18.33 2.67 4.52
N ASN A 129 -17.38 3.51 4.11
CA ASN A 129 -15.96 3.21 4.12
C ASN A 129 -15.34 3.49 5.50
N GLU A 130 -14.46 2.59 5.96
CA GLU A 130 -13.76 2.70 7.25
C GLU A 130 -13.01 4.04 7.40
N MET A 131 -12.41 4.54 6.31
CA MET A 131 -11.71 5.83 6.31
C MET A 131 -12.64 7.02 6.60
N TYR A 132 -13.93 6.91 6.27
CA TYR A 132 -14.90 7.95 6.57
C TYR A 132 -15.15 8.09 8.07
N ALA A 133 -15.19 6.96 8.78
CA ALA A 133 -15.31 6.91 10.24
C ALA A 133 -14.06 7.51 10.93
N GLU A 134 -12.90 7.44 10.30
CA GLU A 134 -11.65 8.09 10.74
C GLU A 134 -11.63 9.62 10.49
N GLY A 135 -12.70 10.19 9.94
CA GLY A 135 -12.82 11.62 9.66
C GLY A 135 -12.27 12.04 8.29
N LYS A 136 -11.76 11.12 7.49
CA LYS A 136 -11.35 11.42 6.11
C LYS A 136 -12.59 11.62 5.25
N ARG A 137 -12.49 12.49 4.24
CA ARG A 137 -13.63 12.81 3.34
C ARG A 137 -13.30 12.66 1.87
N LYS A 138 -12.03 12.82 1.51
CA LYS A 138 -11.55 12.74 0.13
C LYS A 138 -10.21 12.01 0.09
N VAL A 139 -9.93 11.39 -1.05
CA VAL A 139 -8.63 10.80 -1.38
C VAL A 139 -8.20 11.27 -2.75
N LYS A 140 -6.91 11.55 -2.92
CA LYS A 140 -6.29 11.61 -4.26
C LYS A 140 -5.92 10.20 -4.66
N ILE A 141 -6.33 9.81 -5.86
CA ILE A 141 -6.12 8.47 -6.42
C ILE A 141 -5.01 8.56 -7.46
N TYR A 142 -3.98 7.73 -7.28
CA TYR A 142 -2.88 7.57 -8.21
C TYR A 142 -2.82 6.13 -8.72
N ARG A 143 -2.64 5.99 -10.03
CA ARG A 143 -2.38 4.71 -10.69
C ARG A 143 -0.88 4.58 -10.95
N PHE A 144 -0.32 3.44 -10.56
CA PHE A 144 1.04 3.04 -10.90
C PHE A 144 0.95 1.86 -11.84
N ASP A 145 1.39 2.03 -13.09
CA ASP A 145 1.60 0.90 -13.99
C ASP A 145 2.89 0.19 -13.56
N ILE A 146 2.82 -1.11 -13.30
CA ILE A 146 3.93 -1.88 -12.70
C ILE A 146 4.56 -2.83 -13.69
#